data_AF-A0A850WRC7-F1
#
_entry.id   AF-A0A850WRC7-F1
#
_cell.length_a   1.000
_cell.length_b   1.000
_cell.length_c   1.000
_cell.angle_alpha   90.00
_cell.angle_beta   90.00
_cell.angle_gamma   90.00
#
_symmetry.space_group_name_H-M   'P 1'
#
loop_
_entity.id
_entity.type
_entity.pdbx_description
1 polymer ?
#
loop_
_entity_poly.entity_id
_entity_poly.type
_entity_poly.pdbx_seq_one_letter_code
_entity_poly.pdbx_strand_id
1 'polypeptide(L)'
;ALLLRRGGILFFYHIKDLQYEMKICVDISKPISSLIFSPDYTVLLLVTGQGTIYAHKPAHSREAVKLLDTCSSCFLAADFLTPRDKYCV
;
A
#
# COMPACT_ATOMS: atom_id res chain seq x y z
N ALA A 1 13.08 -0.04 8.25
CA ALA A 1 12.57 -1.20 7.50
C ALA A 1 12.38 -0.79 6.04
N LEU A 2 12.60 -1.71 5.10
CA LEU A 2 12.46 -1.44 3.66
C LEU A 2 11.28 -2.22 3.09
N LEU A 3 10.51 -1.57 2.21
CA LEU A 3 9.45 -2.21 1.42
C LEU A 3 9.92 -2.38 -0.02
N LEU A 4 9.87 -3.62 -0.52
CA LEU A 4 10.20 -3.95 -1.90
C LEU A 4 9.00 -4.58 -2.60
N ARG A 5 8.83 -4.26 -3.88
CA ARG A 5 7.73 -4.74 -4.72
C ARG A 5 8.28 -5.60 -5.83
N ARG A 6 7.74 -6.82 -5.99
CA ARG A 6 8.10 -7.70 -7.11
C ARG A 6 6.89 -8.52 -7.53
N GLY A 7 6.45 -8.36 -8.77
CA GLY A 7 5.38 -9.19 -9.35
C GLY A 7 4.02 -9.12 -8.64
N GLY A 8 3.77 -8.09 -7.82
CA GLY A 8 2.53 -7.99 -7.02
C GLY A 8 2.66 -8.44 -5.58
N ILE A 9 3.84 -8.91 -5.18
CA ILE A 9 4.17 -9.23 -3.79
C ILE A 9 4.89 -8.04 -3.15
N LEU A 10 4.44 -7.68 -1.95
CA LEU A 10 5.10 -6.72 -1.08
C LEU A 10 5.94 -7.46 -0.04
N PHE A 11 7.23 -7.16 -0.03
CA PHE A 11 8.19 -7.68 0.93
C PHE A 11 8.55 -6.61 1.97
N PHE A 12 8.62 -7.01 3.22
CA PHE A 12 9.13 -6.21 4.33
C PHE A 12 10.46 -6.77 4.80
N TYR A 13 11.45 -5.90 4.83
CA TYR A 13 12.79 -6.19 5.31
C TYR A 13 13.01 -5.50 6.64
N HIS A 14 13.18 -6.31 7.67
CA HIS A 14 13.63 -5.88 8.98
C HIS A 14 15.15 -6.03 9.05
N ILE A 15 15.87 -4.92 8.90
CA ILE A 15 17.33 -4.89 8.96
C ILE A 15 17.75 -4.57 10.39
N LYS A 16 18.66 -5.37 10.93
CA LYS A 16 19.30 -5.15 12.23
C LYS A 16 20.80 -5.40 12.08
N ASP A 17 21.59 -4.34 12.23
CA ASP A 17 23.03 -4.36 12.00
C ASP A 17 23.39 -4.88 10.60
N LEU A 18 24.11 -6.01 10.52
CA LEU A 18 24.50 -6.68 9.27
C LEU A 18 23.55 -7.81 8.87
N GLN A 19 22.48 -8.04 9.64
CA GLN A 19 21.51 -9.10 9.40
C GLN A 19 20.18 -8.51 8.93
N TYR A 20 19.43 -9.27 8.13
CA TYR A 20 18.07 -8.91 7.76
C TYR A 20 17.13 -10.10 7.81
N GLU A 21 15.88 -9.82 8.20
CA GLU A 21 14.76 -10.75 8.11
C GLU A 21 13.81 -10.26 7.02
N MET A 22 13.40 -11.15 6.11
CA MET A 22 12.46 -10.85 5.04
C MET A 22 11.11 -11.50 5.33
N LYS A 23 10.02 -10.74 5.20
CA LYS A 23 8.65 -11.23 5.34
C LYS A 23 7.79 -10.81 4.15
N ILE A 24 6.94 -11.72 3.68
CA ILE A 24 5.87 -11.38 2.74
C ILE A 24 4.76 -10.70 3.54
N CYS A 25 4.43 -9.46 3.17
CA CYS A 25 3.35 -8.71 3.81
C CYS A 25 2.02 -8.94 3.13
N VAL A 26 2.03 -8.84 1.80
CA VAL A 26 0.84 -8.87 0.96
C VAL A 26 1.20 -9.50 -0.37
N ASP A 27 0.27 -10.28 -0.92
CA ASP A 27 0.25 -10.71 -2.31
C ASP A 27 -1.09 -10.31 -2.93
N ILE A 28 -1.08 -9.39 -3.89
CA ILE A 28 -2.30 -8.97 -4.62
C ILE A 28 -2.36 -9.55 -6.04
N SER A 29 -1.46 -10.46 -6.41
CA SER A 29 -1.36 -11.13 -7.72
C SER A 29 -1.25 -10.21 -8.95
N LYS A 30 -1.21 -8.88 -8.75
CA LYS A 30 -1.08 -7.85 -9.79
C LYS A 30 0.13 -6.97 -9.51
N PRO A 31 0.93 -6.58 -10.52
CA PRO A 31 2.10 -5.73 -10.32
C PRO A 31 1.76 -4.40 -9.62
N ILE A 32 2.47 -4.12 -8.52
CA ILE A 32 2.34 -2.88 -7.75
C ILE A 32 3.22 -1.79 -8.40
N SER A 33 2.60 -0.70 -8.83
CA SER A 33 3.25 0.47 -9.46
C SER A 33 3.60 1.57 -8.47
N SER A 34 2.79 1.79 -7.42
CA SER A 34 3.04 2.80 -6.38
C SER A 34 2.74 2.29 -4.96
N LEU A 35 3.42 2.88 -3.97
CA LEU A 35 3.19 2.70 -2.53
C LEU A 35 3.00 4.07 -1.90
N ILE A 36 1.91 4.26 -1.16
CA ILE A 36 1.62 5.53 -0.49
C ILE A 36 1.34 5.24 0.98
N PHE A 37 2.14 5.82 1.87
CA PHE A 37 1.89 5.70 3.31
C PHE A 37 0.90 6.75 3.77
N SER A 38 0.02 6.34 4.66
CA SER A 38 -0.75 7.28 5.48
C SER A 38 0.19 8.17 6.30
N PRO A 39 -0.23 9.39 6.63
CA PRO A 39 0.60 10.32 7.42
C PRO A 39 1.03 9.77 8.79
N ASP A 40 0.24 8.86 9.37
CA ASP A 40 0.53 8.20 10.64
C ASP A 40 1.24 6.84 10.47
N TYR A 41 1.55 6.44 9.23
CA TYR A 41 2.20 5.19 8.86
C TYR A 41 1.45 3.92 9.28
N THR A 42 0.16 3.99 9.61
CA THR A 42 -0.64 2.83 10.05
C THR A 42 -1.29 2.08 8.89
N VAL A 43 -1.53 2.78 7.78
CA VAL A 43 -2.12 2.27 6.53
C VAL A 43 -1.17 2.51 5.35
N LEU A 44 -1.11 1.55 4.44
CA LEU A 44 -0.38 1.60 3.18
C LEU A 44 -1.33 1.40 2.00
N LEU A 45 -1.35 2.33 1.06
CA LEU A 45 -2.03 2.14 -0.23
C LEU A 45 -1.07 1.48 -1.23
N LEU A 46 -1.58 0.45 -1.89
CA LEU A 46 -0.93 -0.30 -2.96
C LEU A 46 -1.66 0.06 -4.27
N VAL A 47 -0.98 0.74 -5.17
CA VAL A 47 -1.54 1.08 -6.50
C VAL A 47 -0.96 0.12 -7.51
N THR A 48 -1.83 -0.46 -8.34
CA THR A 48 -1.42 -1.32 -9.46
C THR A 48 -1.25 -0.52 -10.74
N GLY A 49 -0.54 -1.07 -11.73
CA GLY A 49 -0.41 -0.43 -13.05
C GLY A 49 -1.74 -0.21 -13.79
N GLN A 50 -2.80 -0.95 -13.42
CA GLN A 50 -4.15 -0.80 -13.97
C GLN A 50 -4.98 0.28 -13.24
N GLY A 51 -4.42 0.92 -12.20
CA GLY A 51 -5.12 1.92 -11.40
C GLY A 51 -6.01 1.34 -10.30
N THR A 52 -6.05 0.01 -10.10
CA THR A 52 -6.66 -0.57 -8.90
C THR A 52 -5.85 -0.16 -7.65
N ILE A 53 -6.55 0.29 -6.61
CA ILE A 53 -5.98 0.71 -5.33
C ILE A 53 -6.44 -0.25 -4.22
N TYR A 54 -5.50 -0.76 -3.44
CA TYR A 54 -5.74 -1.56 -2.26
C TYR A 54 -5.21 -0.85 -1.00
N ALA A 55 -5.87 -1.04 0.14
CA ALA A 55 -5.37 -0.62 1.44
C ALA A 55 -4.91 -1.81 2.26
N HIS A 56 -3.73 -1.69 2.86
CA HIS A 56 -3.14 -2.67 3.74
C HIS A 56 -2.81 -2.04 5.10
N LYS A 57 -3.10 -2.77 6.19
CA LYS A 57 -2.78 -2.37 7.56
C LYS A 57 -1.75 -3.34 8.15
N PRO A 58 -0.45 -3.01 8.11
CA PRO A 58 0.61 -3.94 8.49
C PRO A 58 0.48 -4.51 9.91
N ALA A 59 -0.08 -3.74 10.84
CA ALA A 59 -0.22 -4.14 12.24
C ALA A 59 -1.40 -5.09 12.52
N HIS A 60 -2.37 -5.24 11.60
CA HIS A 60 -3.66 -5.88 11.88
C HIS A 60 -3.95 -7.10 10.99
N SER A 61 -3.52 -7.10 9.73
CA SER A 61 -3.79 -8.22 8.83
C SER A 61 -2.73 -8.31 7.72
N ARG A 62 -2.55 -9.52 7.17
CA ARG A 62 -1.77 -9.73 5.93
C ARG A 62 -2.55 -9.44 4.66
N GLU A 63 -3.85 -9.21 4.78
CA GLU A 63 -4.71 -9.00 3.64
C GLU A 63 -4.76 -7.53 3.24
N ALA A 64 -4.75 -7.28 1.94
CA ALA A 64 -5.00 -5.96 1.38
C ALA A 64 -6.44 -5.90 0.86
N VAL A 65 -7.17 -4.88 1.31
CA VAL A 65 -8.57 -4.66 0.94
C VAL A 65 -8.61 -3.80 -0.32
N LYS A 66 -9.31 -4.27 -1.36
CA LYS A 66 -9.53 -3.48 -2.57
C LYS A 66 -10.42 -2.28 -2.25
N LEU A 67 -9.91 -1.06 -2.45
CA LEU A 67 -10.67 0.17 -2.23
C LEU A 67 -11.30 0.71 -3.51
N LEU A 68 -10.52 0.73 -4.58
CA LEU A 68 -10.93 1.35 -5.84
C LEU A 68 -10.46 0.53 -7.03
N ASP A 69 -11.31 0.46 -8.06
CA ASP A 69 -10.96 0.01 -9.40
C ASP A 69 -11.33 1.09 -10.41
N THR A 70 -10.33 1.78 -10.93
CA THR A 70 -10.53 2.88 -11.88
C THR A 70 -11.04 2.38 -13.24
N CYS A 71 -10.84 1.10 -13.57
CA CYS A 71 -11.34 0.53 -14.83
C CYS A 71 -12.83 0.21 -14.79
N SER A 72 -13.43 0.09 -13.60
CA SER A 72 -14.83 -0.31 -13.44
C SER A 72 -15.68 0.71 -12.69
N SER A 73 -15.19 1.93 -12.50
CA SER A 73 -15.90 2.97 -11.74
C SER A 73 -15.67 4.36 -12.33
N CYS A 74 -16.51 5.30 -11.91
CA CYS A 74 -16.40 6.72 -12.27
C CYS A 74 -15.31 7.46 -11.47
N PHE A 75 -14.67 6.78 -10.52
CA PHE A 75 -13.68 7.37 -9.63
C PHE A 75 -12.28 7.18 -10.21
N LEU A 76 -11.48 8.25 -10.17
CA LEU A 76 -10.17 8.29 -10.83
C LEU A 76 -8.99 8.07 -9.88
N ALA A 77 -9.14 8.41 -8.60
CA ALA A 77 -8.08 8.32 -7.62
C ALA A 77 -8.64 8.23 -6.20
N ALA A 78 -7.82 7.72 -5.28
CA ALA A 78 -8.02 7.82 -3.84
C ALA A 78 -6.66 8.07 -3.18
N ASP A 79 -6.62 8.98 -2.21
CA ASP A 79 -5.41 9.33 -1.48
C ASP A 79 -5.75 9.72 -0.03
N PHE A 80 -4.73 9.79 0.84
CA PHE A 80 -4.89 10.20 2.22
C PHE A 80 -5.10 11.71 2.34
N LEU A 81 -6.10 12.09 3.14
CA LEU A 81 -6.29 13.47 3.56
C LEU A 81 -5.41 13.76 4.78
N THR A 82 -4.57 14.79 4.70
CA THR A 82 -3.74 15.19 5.84
C THR A 82 -4.50 16.19 6.73
N PRO A 83 -4.64 15.98 8.06
CA PRO A 83 -5.51 16.84 8.87
C PRO A 83 -4.98 18.24 9.17
N ARG A 84 -3.85 18.66 8.59
CA ARG A 84 -3.03 19.76 9.12
C ARG A 84 -3.76 21.10 9.18
N ASP A 85 -4.78 21.30 8.35
CA ASP A 85 -5.84 22.32 8.42
C ASP A 85 -6.59 22.24 7.06
N LYS A 86 -7.93 22.30 6.98
CA LYS A 86 -8.69 22.68 5.75
C LYS A 86 -8.79 21.68 4.58
N TYR A 87 -9.49 20.56 4.72
CA TYR A 87 -9.97 19.86 3.50
C TYR A 87 -11.50 19.79 3.50
N CYS A 88 -12.11 20.59 2.60
CA CYS A 88 -13.37 20.27 1.95
C CYS A 88 -13.01 19.47 0.70
N VAL A 89 -13.52 18.24 0.61
CA VAL A 89 -13.36 17.34 -0.54
C VAL A 89 -14.48 17.58 -1.53
#